data_AF-A0A7V8D1X1-F1
#
_entry.id   AF-A0A7V8D1X1-F1
#
_cell.length_a   1.000
_cell.length_b   1.000
_cell.length_c   1.000
_cell.angle_alpha   90.00
_cell.angle_beta   90.00
_cell.angle_gamma   90.00
#
_symmetry.space_group_name_H-M   'P 1'
#
loop_
_entity.id
_entity.type
_entity.pdbx_description
1 polymer ?
#
loop_
_entity_poly.entity_id
_entity_poly.type
_entity_poly.pdbx_seq_one_letter_code
_entity_poly.pdbx_strand_id
1 'polypeptide(L)'
;MIKNFRDATSSVAGGVANEGQGKFGLVPDRAASFPQIRAAHSAPRSTADAALLEHVITYIQSAQPLFSRSLIESYYRALAAFPLVVLTGSDLRAAAELSRLFAEAVVGSGSGQALLASGAAWHQATGEDEYFHAVQERFCRMRCQGLMQDAADPQNSGKAYFLSFESISAQALLAQARGFWPGDGLESLAISATMDMRELPMVLATLGAEHVGIVDVHAPMVVSESRHHALPPVGYQRQWLRTRAAALRHGNSPCDDHALPPNMCPSVLRVRELLARRAA
;
A
#
# COMPACT_ATOMS: atom_id res chain seq x y z
N MET A 1 -3.30 54.17 -21.66
CA MET A 1 -2.77 54.40 -23.02
C MET A 1 -2.30 53.03 -23.53
N ILE A 2 -3.19 52.13 -23.95
CA ILE A 2 -3.75 51.88 -25.31
C ILE A 2 -2.69 51.66 -26.41
N LYS A 3 -2.60 50.39 -26.85
CA LYS A 3 -2.21 49.80 -28.17
C LYS A 3 -0.72 49.92 -28.57
N ASN A 4 -0.07 48.84 -29.04
CA ASN A 4 -0.37 48.16 -30.30
C ASN A 4 -0.08 46.64 -30.31
N PHE A 5 -1.12 45.89 -30.70
CA PHE A 5 -1.02 44.63 -31.45
C PHE A 5 -0.69 44.98 -32.92
N ARG A 6 0.18 44.21 -33.58
CA ARG A 6 0.24 44.17 -35.04
C ARG A 6 0.56 42.76 -35.54
N ASP A 7 -0.26 42.37 -36.50
CA ASP A 7 -0.38 41.12 -37.22
C ASP A 7 0.88 40.66 -37.97
N ALA A 8 0.99 39.34 -38.12
CA ALA A 8 1.48 38.73 -39.35
C ALA A 8 0.47 37.66 -39.80
N THR A 9 -0.35 38.02 -40.79
CA THR A 9 -1.21 37.15 -41.61
C THR A 9 -0.32 36.29 -42.53
N SER A 10 -0.51 34.97 -42.55
CA SER A 10 -1.27 34.20 -43.56
C SER A 10 -0.38 33.39 -44.51
N SER A 11 -0.53 32.07 -44.49
CA SER A 11 -0.66 31.30 -45.73
C SER A 11 -1.45 30.02 -45.46
N VAL A 12 -2.48 29.83 -46.27
CA VAL A 12 -3.49 28.78 -46.24
C VAL A 12 -3.11 27.72 -47.28
N ALA A 13 -3.12 26.45 -46.87
CA ALA A 13 -3.42 25.29 -47.72
C ALA A 13 -3.97 24.22 -46.75
N GLY A 14 -5.18 23.70 -46.83
CA GLY A 14 -6.02 23.43 -47.98
C GLY A 14 -5.95 21.94 -48.31
N GLY A 15 -6.76 21.11 -47.64
CA GLY A 15 -6.88 19.69 -47.93
C GLY A 15 -7.96 19.01 -47.07
N VAL A 16 -9.12 18.73 -47.68
CA VAL A 16 -10.25 18.02 -47.06
C VAL A 16 -10.52 16.72 -47.83
N ALA A 17 -10.88 15.70 -47.06
CA ALA A 17 -11.58 14.45 -47.38
C ALA A 17 -10.86 13.33 -48.16
N ASN A 18 -10.72 12.18 -47.50
CA ASN A 18 -11.63 11.08 -47.86
C ASN A 18 -11.84 10.06 -46.73
N GLU A 19 -13.08 9.59 -46.69
CA GLU A 19 -13.61 8.52 -45.86
C GLU A 19 -12.91 7.18 -46.17
N GLY A 20 -12.63 6.43 -45.10
CA GLY A 20 -12.22 5.04 -45.15
C GLY A 20 -12.75 4.32 -43.92
N GLN A 21 -14.00 3.87 -43.99
CA GLN A 21 -14.55 2.87 -43.07
C GLN A 21 -13.67 1.61 -43.09
N GLY A 22 -13.28 1.11 -41.92
CA GLY A 22 -12.55 -0.15 -41.86
C GLY A 22 -12.12 -0.59 -40.47
N LYS A 23 -13.01 -1.33 -39.81
CA LYS A 23 -12.76 -2.32 -38.75
C LYS A 23 -12.40 -1.82 -37.35
N PHE A 24 -13.37 -2.04 -36.45
CA PHE A 24 -13.19 -2.36 -35.05
C PHE A 24 -12.03 -3.35 -34.85
N GLY A 25 -10.84 -2.84 -34.58
CA GLY A 25 -9.79 -3.58 -33.90
C GLY A 25 -10.03 -3.41 -32.41
N LEU A 26 -10.72 -4.38 -31.81
CA LEU A 26 -10.64 -4.62 -30.37
C LEU A 26 -9.16 -4.72 -29.99
N VAL A 27 -8.60 -3.62 -29.48
CA VAL A 27 -7.36 -3.67 -28.73
C VAL A 27 -7.70 -4.47 -27.48
N PRO A 28 -7.15 -5.68 -27.25
CA PRO A 28 -7.26 -6.28 -25.95
C PRO A 28 -6.42 -5.39 -25.04
N ASP A 29 -7.11 -4.63 -24.20
CA ASP A 29 -6.54 -3.97 -23.04
C ASP A 29 -5.88 -5.08 -22.20
N ARG A 30 -4.58 -5.26 -22.44
CA ARG A 30 -3.72 -6.17 -21.69
C ARG A 30 -3.34 -5.46 -20.40
N ALA A 31 -4.35 -5.02 -19.65
CA ALA A 31 -4.23 -4.77 -18.23
C ALA A 31 -3.64 -6.05 -17.64
N ALA A 32 -2.35 -5.98 -17.31
CA ALA A 32 -1.64 -7.05 -16.66
C ALA A 32 -2.47 -7.47 -15.45
N SER A 33 -3.16 -8.60 -15.58
CA SER A 33 -4.02 -9.14 -14.55
C SER A 33 -3.09 -9.71 -13.49
N PHE A 34 -2.54 -8.83 -12.66
CA PHE A 34 -1.88 -9.23 -11.44
C PHE A 34 -2.94 -9.95 -10.60
N PRO A 35 -2.56 -11.01 -9.86
CA PRO A 35 -3.44 -11.59 -8.88
C PRO A 35 -3.67 -10.54 -7.80
N GLN A 36 -4.71 -9.72 -8.00
CA GLN A 36 -5.31 -8.96 -6.92
C GLN A 36 -5.62 -9.97 -5.83
N ILE A 37 -5.21 -9.68 -4.60
CA ILE A 37 -5.62 -10.48 -3.46
C ILE A 37 -7.12 -10.27 -3.32
N ARG A 38 -7.91 -11.08 -4.03
CA ARG A 38 -9.23 -11.47 -3.60
C ARG A 38 -9.01 -12.31 -2.37
N ALA A 39 -8.78 -11.65 -1.24
CA ALA A 39 -8.77 -12.31 0.05
C ALA A 39 -10.09 -13.07 0.10
N ALA A 40 -10.00 -14.41 0.12
CA ALA A 40 -11.17 -15.25 0.36
C ALA A 40 -11.90 -14.65 1.57
N HIS A 41 -13.22 -14.50 1.47
CA HIS A 41 -14.03 -13.92 2.53
C HIS A 41 -14.04 -14.86 3.73
N SER A 42 -12.97 -14.84 4.50
CA SER A 42 -12.87 -15.51 5.78
C SER A 42 -13.49 -14.57 6.80
N ALA A 43 -14.59 -15.01 7.42
CA ALA A 43 -15.26 -14.28 8.49
C ALA A 43 -14.27 -13.89 9.61
N PRO A 44 -14.53 -12.78 10.33
CA PRO A 44 -13.70 -12.41 11.48
C PRO A 44 -13.55 -13.59 12.43
N ARG A 45 -12.30 -13.85 12.82
CA ARG A 45 -11.92 -15.09 13.52
C ARG A 45 -12.40 -15.13 14.97
N SER A 46 -12.76 -13.97 15.53
CA SER A 46 -13.35 -13.84 16.87
C SER A 46 -14.26 -12.61 16.96
N THR A 47 -15.11 -12.56 17.98
CA THR A 47 -15.95 -11.39 18.27
C THR A 47 -15.12 -10.12 18.55
N ALA A 48 -13.95 -10.28 19.18
CA ALA A 48 -13.03 -9.18 19.44
C ALA A 48 -12.36 -8.65 18.16
N ASP A 49 -12.02 -9.53 17.22
CA ASP A 49 -11.49 -9.17 15.90
C ASP A 49 -12.55 -8.44 15.07
N ALA A 50 -13.81 -8.90 15.11
CA ALA A 50 -14.93 -8.19 14.49
C ALA A 50 -15.14 -6.79 15.09
N ALA A 51 -15.11 -6.66 16.43
CA ALA A 51 -15.27 -5.37 17.09
C ALA A 51 -14.15 -4.38 16.75
N LEU A 52 -12.90 -4.86 16.68
CA LEU A 52 -11.76 -4.06 16.22
C LEU A 52 -11.96 -3.59 14.78
N LEU A 53 -12.34 -4.49 13.87
CA LEU A 53 -12.57 -4.16 12.47
C LEU A 53 -13.70 -3.13 12.30
N GLU A 54 -14.82 -3.29 13.01
CA GLU A 54 -15.91 -2.30 13.01
C GLU A 54 -15.45 -0.94 13.52
N HIS A 55 -14.63 -0.91 14.57
CA HIS A 55 -14.06 0.33 15.07
C HIS A 55 -13.19 1.02 14.01
N VAL A 56 -12.29 0.28 13.36
CA VAL A 56 -11.43 0.80 12.29
C VAL A 56 -12.27 1.32 11.12
N ILE A 57 -13.29 0.57 10.69
CA ILE A 57 -14.21 1.00 9.63
C ILE A 57 -14.91 2.30 10.02
N THR A 58 -15.49 2.35 11.22
CA THR A 58 -16.21 3.53 11.71
C THR A 58 -15.30 4.75 11.80
N TYR A 59 -14.07 4.58 12.33
CA TYR A 59 -13.09 5.67 12.44
C TYR A 59 -12.63 6.19 11.08
N ILE A 60 -12.31 5.29 10.14
CA ILE A 60 -11.86 5.69 8.81
C ILE A 60 -13.00 6.36 8.05
N GLN A 61 -14.23 5.83 8.12
CA GLN A 61 -15.37 6.40 7.40
C GLN A 61 -15.87 7.72 7.99
N SER A 62 -15.69 7.96 9.30
CA SER A 62 -15.99 9.28 9.87
C SER A 62 -15.00 10.35 9.39
N ALA A 63 -13.73 10.01 9.21
CA ALA A 63 -12.71 10.91 8.67
C ALA A 63 -12.80 11.04 7.14
N GLN A 64 -13.06 9.94 6.43
CA GLN A 64 -13.07 9.81 4.98
C GLN A 64 -14.23 8.91 4.52
N PRO A 65 -15.44 9.47 4.35
CA PRO A 65 -16.63 8.70 3.98
C PRO A 65 -16.54 7.98 2.62
N LEU A 66 -15.60 8.42 1.77
CA LEU A 66 -15.40 7.88 0.43
C LEU A 66 -14.66 6.54 0.42
N PHE A 67 -13.99 6.16 1.52
CA PHE A 67 -13.42 4.84 1.63
C PHE A 67 -14.52 3.80 1.84
N SER A 68 -14.69 2.94 0.84
CA SER A 68 -15.65 1.85 0.91
C SER A 68 -15.25 0.88 2.03
N ARG A 69 -16.26 0.30 2.66
CA ARG A 69 -16.06 -0.71 3.71
C ARG A 69 -15.20 -1.87 3.21
N SER A 70 -15.45 -2.35 1.98
CA SER A 70 -14.69 -3.45 1.38
C SER A 70 -13.21 -3.12 1.19
N LEU A 71 -12.87 -1.88 0.85
CA LEU A 71 -11.47 -1.42 0.75
C LEU A 71 -10.78 -1.50 2.11
N ILE A 72 -11.42 -0.97 3.16
CA ILE A 72 -10.89 -0.98 4.52
C ILE A 72 -10.69 -2.41 5.03
N GLU A 73 -11.68 -3.29 4.82
CA GLU A 73 -11.59 -4.71 5.18
C GLU A 73 -10.46 -5.42 4.43
N SER A 74 -10.29 -5.13 3.14
CA SER A 74 -9.23 -5.72 2.32
C SER A 74 -7.85 -5.29 2.81
N TYR A 75 -7.70 -4.01 3.14
CA TYR A 75 -6.47 -3.46 3.70
C TYR A 75 -6.16 -4.02 5.09
N TYR A 76 -7.16 -4.10 5.99
CA TYR A 76 -7.02 -4.74 7.30
C TYR A 76 -6.49 -6.18 7.18
N ARG A 77 -7.09 -6.97 6.28
CA ARG A 77 -6.67 -8.36 6.06
C ARG A 77 -5.29 -8.46 5.42
N ALA A 78 -4.98 -7.59 4.47
CA ALA A 78 -3.65 -7.54 3.86
C ALA A 78 -2.58 -7.24 4.92
N LEU A 79 -2.81 -6.27 5.79
CA LEU A 79 -1.91 -5.95 6.90
C LEU A 79 -1.85 -7.04 7.97
N ALA A 80 -2.88 -7.87 8.13
CA ALA A 80 -2.79 -9.01 9.02
C ALA A 80 -1.96 -10.15 8.41
N ALA A 81 -2.09 -10.39 7.11
CA ALA A 81 -1.53 -11.56 6.44
C ALA A 81 -0.13 -11.35 5.87
N PHE A 82 0.26 -10.12 5.54
CA PHE A 82 1.52 -9.83 4.86
C PHE A 82 2.41 -8.90 5.68
N PRO A 83 3.73 -9.12 5.66
CA PRO A 83 4.67 -8.22 6.29
C PRO A 83 4.67 -6.82 5.64
N LEU A 84 4.60 -6.81 4.31
CA LEU A 84 4.57 -5.61 3.48
C LEU A 84 3.25 -5.58 2.70
N VAL A 85 2.55 -4.46 2.77
CA VAL A 85 1.39 -4.18 1.92
C VAL A 85 1.70 -3.03 0.99
N VAL A 86 1.58 -3.27 -0.31
CA VAL A 86 1.67 -2.25 -1.33
C VAL A 86 0.26 -1.75 -1.65
N LEU A 87 0.06 -0.45 -1.45
CA LEU A 87 -1.12 0.26 -1.85
C LEU A 87 -0.85 0.90 -3.22
N THR A 88 -1.65 0.53 -4.21
CA THR A 88 -1.63 1.09 -5.55
C THR A 88 -2.93 1.83 -5.79
N GLY A 89 -3.03 2.64 -6.85
CA GLY A 89 -4.29 3.29 -7.20
C GLY A 89 -4.08 4.50 -8.09
N SER A 90 -5.20 5.12 -8.49
CA SER A 90 -5.20 6.35 -9.28
C SER A 90 -4.76 7.58 -8.47
N ASP A 91 -4.89 7.52 -7.15
CA ASP A 91 -4.50 8.59 -6.24
C ASP A 91 -3.68 8.02 -5.07
N LEU A 92 -2.36 8.17 -5.16
CA LEU A 92 -1.43 7.67 -4.14
C LEU A 92 -1.56 8.42 -2.81
N ARG A 93 -2.10 9.65 -2.82
CA ARG A 93 -2.36 10.40 -1.57
C ARG A 93 -3.54 9.82 -0.83
N ALA A 94 -4.60 9.43 -1.53
CA ALA A 94 -5.72 8.70 -0.93
C ALA A 94 -5.24 7.38 -0.30
N ALA A 95 -4.35 6.67 -0.98
CA ALA A 95 -3.75 5.44 -0.45
C ALA A 95 -2.90 5.69 0.82
N ALA A 96 -2.07 6.75 0.81
CA ALA A 96 -1.27 7.12 1.97
C ALA A 96 -2.14 7.53 3.16
N GLU A 97 -3.22 8.26 2.88
CA GLU A 97 -4.21 8.68 3.87
C GLU A 97 -4.94 7.49 4.49
N LEU A 98 -5.35 6.48 3.69
CA LEU A 98 -5.91 5.23 4.21
C LEU A 98 -4.93 4.55 5.18
N SER A 99 -3.64 4.49 4.82
CA SER A 99 -2.60 3.90 5.65
C SER A 99 -2.44 4.65 6.98
N ARG A 100 -2.40 6.00 6.93
CA ARG A 100 -2.33 6.87 8.09
C ARG A 100 -3.53 6.70 9.02
N LEU A 101 -4.76 6.80 8.49
CA LEU A 101 -5.99 6.69 9.28
C LEU A 101 -6.13 5.31 9.93
N PHE A 102 -5.71 4.25 9.24
CA PHE A 102 -5.67 2.91 9.82
C PHE A 102 -4.72 2.85 11.02
N ALA A 103 -3.51 3.36 10.88
CA ALA A 103 -2.55 3.39 11.98
C ALA A 103 -3.14 4.18 13.17
N GLU A 104 -3.71 5.36 12.92
CA GLU A 104 -4.35 6.16 13.97
C GLU A 104 -5.52 5.45 14.65
N ALA A 105 -6.35 4.71 13.91
CA ALA A 105 -7.44 3.93 14.49
C ALA A 105 -6.95 2.82 15.44
N VAL A 106 -5.74 2.29 15.23
CA VAL A 106 -5.20 1.18 16.02
C VAL A 106 -4.31 1.67 17.18
N VAL A 107 -3.41 2.63 16.92
CA VAL A 107 -2.42 3.11 17.90
C VAL A 107 -2.74 4.48 18.48
N GLY A 108 -3.68 5.21 17.89
CA GLY A 108 -4.04 6.57 18.27
C GLY A 108 -3.23 7.63 17.54
N SER A 109 -3.87 8.80 17.37
CA SER A 109 -3.26 10.00 16.81
C SER A 109 -2.04 10.45 17.63
N GLY A 110 -0.92 10.73 16.95
CA GLY A 110 0.30 11.24 17.61
C GLY A 110 1.05 10.23 18.46
N SER A 111 0.68 8.94 18.42
CA SER A 111 1.49 7.89 19.01
C SER A 111 2.84 7.82 18.30
N GLY A 112 3.94 7.66 19.03
CA GLY A 112 5.26 7.37 18.45
C GLY A 112 5.35 6.02 17.74
N GLN A 113 4.23 5.29 17.67
CA GLN A 113 4.10 3.95 17.10
C GLN A 113 3.74 3.95 15.61
N ALA A 114 3.37 5.10 15.04
CA ALA A 114 3.06 5.26 13.63
C ALA A 114 4.02 6.27 12.99
N LEU A 115 4.64 5.90 11.87
CA LEU A 115 5.50 6.76 11.08
C LEU A 115 5.04 6.76 9.63
N LEU A 116 4.67 7.94 9.12
CA LEU A 116 4.54 8.20 7.69
C LEU A 116 5.88 8.76 7.19
N ALA A 117 6.69 7.89 6.59
CA ALA A 117 7.91 8.26 5.90
C ALA A 117 7.53 8.83 4.54
N SER A 118 7.39 10.15 4.47
CA SER A 118 7.09 10.82 3.21
C SER A 118 8.36 11.02 2.38
N GLY A 119 8.29 10.64 1.10
CA GLY A 119 9.24 11.09 0.09
C GLY A 119 9.02 12.53 -0.35
N ALA A 120 8.00 13.23 0.19
CA ALA A 120 7.61 14.56 -0.26
C ALA A 120 8.72 15.59 -0.05
N ALA A 121 8.92 16.36 -1.11
CA ALA A 121 10.11 17.13 -1.37
C ALA A 121 10.21 18.41 -0.54
N TRP A 122 10.91 18.38 0.59
CA TRP A 122 11.41 19.63 1.19
C TRP A 122 12.42 20.32 0.27
N HIS A 123 13.06 19.55 -0.60
CA HIS A 123 14.07 19.98 -1.55
C HIS A 123 13.53 20.89 -2.67
N GLN A 124 12.30 20.65 -3.14
CA GLN A 124 11.70 21.43 -4.24
C GLN A 124 11.47 22.92 -3.92
N ALA A 125 11.54 23.33 -2.65
CA ALA A 125 11.34 24.71 -2.24
C ALA A 125 12.65 25.54 -2.18
N THR A 126 13.81 24.89 -2.11
CA THR A 126 15.09 25.57 -1.79
C THR A 126 16.06 25.64 -2.97
N GLY A 127 15.87 24.84 -4.02
CA GLY A 127 16.74 24.83 -5.21
C GLY A 127 18.10 24.15 -4.99
N GLU A 128 18.37 23.63 -3.78
CA GLU A 128 19.53 22.79 -3.46
C GLU A 128 19.09 21.33 -3.32
N ASP A 129 18.65 20.76 -4.44
CA ASP A 129 17.89 19.52 -4.41
C ASP A 129 18.66 18.34 -3.81
N GLU A 130 19.94 18.18 -4.17
CA GLU A 130 20.77 17.05 -3.74
C GLU A 130 21.09 17.09 -2.24
N TYR A 131 21.38 18.27 -1.68
CA TYR A 131 21.73 18.40 -0.26
C TYR A 131 20.54 18.10 0.65
N PHE A 132 19.40 18.76 0.39
CA PHE A 132 18.21 18.55 1.20
C PHE A 132 17.62 17.15 1.00
N HIS A 133 17.76 16.55 -0.19
CA HIS A 133 17.42 15.16 -0.42
C HIS A 133 18.26 14.22 0.46
N ALA A 134 19.58 14.38 0.50
CA ALA A 134 20.45 13.53 1.33
C ALA A 134 20.16 13.69 2.84
N VAL A 135 19.88 14.90 3.31
CA VAL A 135 19.49 15.16 4.71
C VAL A 135 18.15 14.52 5.03
N GLN A 136 17.16 14.67 4.15
CA GLN A 136 15.83 14.07 4.31
C GLN A 136 15.92 12.55 4.33
N GLU A 137 16.65 11.94 3.40
CA GLU A 137 16.85 10.49 3.34
C GLU A 137 17.49 9.97 4.63
N ARG A 138 18.54 10.65 5.12
CA ARG A 138 19.20 10.29 6.38
C ARG A 138 18.25 10.40 7.58
N PHE A 139 17.45 11.47 7.64
CA PHE A 139 16.47 11.67 8.70
C PHE A 139 15.39 10.58 8.69
N CYS A 140 14.78 10.33 7.53
CA CYS A 140 13.78 9.27 7.35
C CYS A 140 14.35 7.91 7.73
N ARG A 141 15.56 7.58 7.28
CA ARG A 141 16.23 6.32 7.62
C ARG A 141 16.42 6.17 9.14
N MET A 142 16.88 7.22 9.81
CA MET A 142 17.09 7.21 11.27
C MET A 142 15.77 7.01 12.03
N ARG A 143 14.69 7.67 11.59
CA ARG A 143 13.35 7.53 12.18
C ARG A 143 12.78 6.13 11.96
N CYS A 144 12.94 5.56 10.76
CA CYS A 144 12.54 4.19 10.48
C CYS A 144 13.30 3.20 11.37
N GLN A 145 14.63 3.37 11.50
CA GLN A 145 15.45 2.52 12.36
C GLN A 145 15.03 2.60 13.83
N GLY A 146 14.77 3.81 14.35
CA GLY A 146 14.26 3.99 15.72
C GLY A 146 12.93 3.27 15.92
N LEU A 147 11.97 3.42 14.99
CA LEU A 147 10.68 2.73 15.07
C LEU A 147 10.83 1.20 15.06
N MET A 148 11.72 0.67 14.22
CA MET A 148 11.97 -0.77 14.14
C MET A 148 12.66 -1.31 15.38
N GLN A 149 13.60 -0.55 15.96
CA GLN A 149 14.22 -0.89 17.24
C GLN A 149 13.19 -0.91 18.37
N ASP A 150 12.32 0.09 18.42
CA ASP A 150 11.22 0.14 19.40
C ASP A 150 10.27 -1.05 19.23
N ALA A 151 9.95 -1.41 17.99
CA ALA A 151 9.08 -2.54 17.68
C ALA A 151 9.70 -3.90 18.05
N ALA A 152 11.03 -4.01 17.95
CA ALA A 152 11.80 -5.20 18.31
C ALA A 152 12.10 -5.31 19.81
N ASP A 153 11.94 -4.23 20.59
CA ASP A 153 12.17 -4.26 22.04
C ASP A 153 11.15 -5.20 22.74
N PRO A 154 11.60 -6.22 23.48
CA PRO A 154 10.71 -7.12 24.23
C PRO A 154 9.76 -6.41 25.20
N GLN A 155 10.14 -5.24 25.72
CA GLN A 155 9.28 -4.41 26.58
C GLN A 155 8.04 -3.89 25.83
N ASN A 156 8.08 -3.87 24.50
CA ASN A 156 7.01 -3.42 23.62
C ASN A 156 6.24 -4.57 22.96
N SER A 157 6.40 -5.82 23.40
CA SER A 157 5.77 -7.04 22.83
C SER A 157 4.23 -7.08 22.76
N GLY A 158 3.53 -6.06 23.29
CA GLY A 158 2.07 -5.91 23.19
C GLY A 158 1.62 -4.67 22.42
N LYS A 159 2.54 -3.98 21.74
CA LYS A 159 2.33 -2.71 21.04
C LYS A 159 2.41 -2.93 19.53
N ALA A 160 1.45 -2.36 18.81
CA ALA A 160 1.46 -2.36 17.35
C ALA A 160 2.32 -1.19 16.84
N TYR A 161 3.04 -1.40 15.75
CA TYR A 161 3.83 -0.37 15.08
C TYR A 161 3.50 -0.35 13.59
N PHE A 162 3.44 0.84 13.02
CA PHE A 162 3.08 1.06 11.62
C PHE A 162 4.12 1.94 10.93
N LEU A 163 4.71 1.41 9.87
CA LEU A 163 5.63 2.13 8.99
C LEU A 163 5.00 2.27 7.61
N SER A 164 4.75 3.52 7.20
CA SER A 164 4.09 3.81 5.92
C SER A 164 5.00 4.65 5.04
N PHE A 165 5.27 4.20 3.81
CA PHE A 165 6.03 4.95 2.83
C PHE A 165 5.09 5.62 1.83
N GLU A 166 5.19 6.95 1.71
CA GLU A 166 4.40 7.74 0.77
C GLU A 166 5.14 7.91 -0.57
N SER A 167 4.49 7.54 -1.67
CA SER A 167 4.95 7.67 -3.05
C SER A 167 6.39 7.21 -3.26
N ILE A 168 6.74 6.04 -2.73
CA ILE A 168 8.10 5.50 -2.79
C ILE A 168 8.32 4.73 -4.10
N SER A 169 9.49 4.89 -4.71
CA SER A 169 9.88 4.07 -5.86
C SER A 169 10.21 2.64 -5.42
N ALA A 170 10.02 1.66 -6.31
CA ALA A 170 10.38 0.27 -6.06
C ALA A 170 11.85 0.12 -5.68
N GLN A 171 12.76 0.84 -6.34
CA GLN A 171 14.18 0.79 -6.02
C GLN A 171 14.46 1.28 -4.60
N ALA A 172 13.87 2.41 -4.19
CA ALA A 172 14.04 2.95 -2.85
C ALA A 172 13.43 2.00 -1.80
N LEU A 173 12.24 1.46 -2.05
CA LEU A 173 11.60 0.49 -1.16
C LEU A 173 12.46 -0.77 -0.99
N LEU A 174 13.03 -1.30 -2.07
CA LEU A 174 13.89 -2.48 -2.03
C LEU A 174 15.22 -2.19 -1.31
N ALA A 175 15.81 -1.01 -1.51
CA ALA A 175 17.00 -0.59 -0.78
C ALA A 175 16.74 -0.51 0.74
N GLN A 176 15.56 -0.02 1.13
CA GLN A 176 15.11 0.01 2.51
C GLN A 176 14.87 -1.41 3.04
N ALA A 177 14.10 -2.22 2.31
CA ALA A 177 13.73 -3.59 2.66
C ALA A 177 14.94 -4.50 2.95
N ARG A 178 16.05 -4.34 2.21
CA ARG A 178 17.30 -5.09 2.48
C ARG A 178 17.84 -4.91 3.90
N GLY A 179 17.51 -3.80 4.57
CA GLY A 179 17.96 -3.52 5.93
C GLY A 179 17.07 -4.07 7.04
N PHE A 180 15.84 -4.52 6.74
CA PHE A 180 14.86 -4.88 7.77
C PHE A 180 13.84 -5.93 7.35
N TRP A 181 14.06 -6.62 6.22
CA TRP A 181 13.09 -7.56 5.68
C TRP A 181 12.59 -8.49 6.80
N PRO A 182 11.28 -8.50 7.08
CA PRO A 182 10.74 -9.17 8.25
C PRO A 182 10.85 -10.68 8.06
N GLY A 183 11.98 -11.21 8.51
CA GLY A 183 12.28 -12.64 8.55
C GLY A 183 12.08 -13.22 9.94
N ASP A 184 12.37 -12.47 11.01
CA ASP A 184 12.17 -12.89 12.39
C ASP A 184 12.08 -11.68 13.32
N GLY A 185 11.13 -11.66 14.26
CA GLY A 185 11.10 -10.71 15.39
C GLY A 185 10.34 -9.39 15.19
N LEU A 186 9.78 -9.12 14.00
CA LEU A 186 9.01 -7.89 13.72
C LEU A 186 7.50 -8.16 13.54
N GLU A 187 6.94 -9.13 14.28
CA GLU A 187 5.50 -9.42 14.25
C GLU A 187 4.64 -8.19 14.65
N SER A 188 5.22 -7.31 15.49
CA SER A 188 4.62 -6.07 15.96
C SER A 188 4.56 -4.95 14.92
N LEU A 189 5.38 -5.04 13.86
CA LEU A 189 5.50 -4.01 12.83
C LEU A 189 4.73 -4.40 11.58
N ALA A 190 3.83 -3.53 11.12
CA ALA A 190 3.24 -3.60 9.80
C ALA A 190 3.79 -2.50 8.89
N ILE A 191 4.12 -2.90 7.66
CA ILE A 191 4.73 -2.00 6.68
C ILE A 191 3.77 -1.80 5.52
N SER A 192 3.54 -0.54 5.16
CA SER A 192 2.77 -0.14 4.00
C SER A 192 3.60 0.73 3.08
N ALA A 193 3.40 0.61 1.78
CA ALA A 193 4.04 1.47 0.80
C ALA A 193 3.03 1.87 -0.27
N THR A 194 2.99 3.14 -0.62
CA THR A 194 2.25 3.62 -1.79
C THR A 194 3.21 3.75 -2.97
N MET A 195 2.85 3.18 -4.11
CA MET A 195 3.69 3.22 -5.32
C MET A 195 2.86 3.15 -6.59
N ASP A 196 3.45 3.55 -7.72
CA ASP A 196 2.86 3.34 -9.04
C ASP A 196 2.74 1.84 -9.34
N MET A 197 1.57 1.43 -9.85
CA MET A 197 1.27 0.06 -10.27
C MET A 197 2.30 -0.51 -11.27
N ARG A 198 2.94 0.35 -12.07
CA ARG A 198 3.97 -0.02 -13.05
C ARG A 198 5.27 -0.50 -12.39
N GLU A 199 5.53 -0.10 -11.16
CA GLU A 199 6.74 -0.45 -10.41
C GLU A 199 6.58 -1.74 -9.59
N LEU A 200 5.33 -2.13 -9.32
CA LEU A 200 4.98 -3.34 -8.56
C LEU A 200 5.66 -4.63 -9.07
N PRO A 201 5.80 -4.90 -10.39
CA PRO A 201 6.48 -6.10 -10.87
C PRO A 201 7.91 -6.25 -10.36
N MET A 202 8.64 -5.15 -10.20
CA MET A 202 10.02 -5.16 -9.70
C MET A 202 10.06 -5.59 -8.23
N VAL A 203 9.12 -5.08 -7.44
CA VAL A 203 8.97 -5.40 -6.01
C VAL A 203 8.65 -6.89 -5.85
N LEU A 204 7.65 -7.38 -6.57
CA LEU A 204 7.25 -8.79 -6.53
C LEU A 204 8.34 -9.75 -7.01
N ALA A 205 9.07 -9.38 -8.07
CA ALA A 205 10.17 -10.20 -8.58
C ALA A 205 11.33 -10.33 -7.58
N THR A 206 11.54 -9.30 -6.75
CA THR A 206 12.66 -9.27 -5.80
C THR A 206 12.30 -9.89 -4.45
N LEU A 207 11.07 -9.67 -3.97
CA LEU A 207 10.64 -10.02 -2.62
C LEU A 207 9.81 -11.30 -2.55
N GLY A 208 9.30 -11.78 -3.69
CA GLY A 208 8.33 -12.88 -3.74
C GLY A 208 6.91 -12.41 -3.49
N ALA A 209 5.95 -13.02 -4.18
CA ALA A 209 4.54 -12.69 -4.08
C ALA A 209 3.92 -13.13 -2.74
N GLU A 210 4.55 -14.06 -2.04
CA GLU A 210 4.14 -14.59 -0.75
C GLU A 210 4.36 -13.60 0.41
N HIS A 211 5.24 -12.62 0.24
CA HIS A 211 5.58 -11.65 1.28
C HIS A 211 4.92 -10.27 1.06
N VAL A 212 4.23 -10.07 -0.07
CA VAL A 212 3.71 -8.76 -0.47
C VAL A 212 2.20 -8.83 -0.67
N GLY A 213 1.46 -8.15 0.20
CA GLY A 213 0.04 -7.87 0.01
C GLY A 213 -0.15 -6.74 -0.98
N ILE A 214 -1.13 -6.82 -1.87
CA ILE A 214 -1.45 -5.73 -2.81
C ILE A 214 -2.89 -5.31 -2.60
N VAL A 215 -3.12 -4.01 -2.44
CA VAL A 215 -4.45 -3.40 -2.35
C VAL A 215 -4.54 -2.27 -3.35
N ASP A 216 -5.58 -2.29 -4.17
CA ASP A 216 -5.87 -1.25 -5.15
C ASP A 216 -6.87 -0.25 -4.55
N VAL A 217 -6.45 1.02 -4.50
CA VAL A 217 -7.16 2.11 -3.86
C VAL A 217 -7.80 2.97 -4.95
N HIS A 218 -9.10 2.72 -5.17
CA HIS A 218 -9.94 3.55 -6.02
C HIS A 218 -10.88 4.40 -5.16
N ALA A 219 -10.33 5.47 -4.58
CA ALA A 219 -11.12 6.46 -3.86
C ALA A 219 -10.54 7.85 -4.15
N PRO A 220 -11.38 8.86 -4.45
CA PRO A 220 -10.90 10.22 -4.58
C PRO A 220 -10.45 10.75 -3.22
N MET A 221 -9.29 11.42 -3.18
CA MET A 221 -8.87 12.13 -1.96
C MET A 221 -9.77 13.34 -1.74
N VAL A 222 -10.36 13.42 -0.55
CA VAL A 222 -10.97 14.66 -0.04
C VAL A 222 -10.13 15.12 1.14
N VAL A 223 -9.66 16.36 1.13
CA VAL A 223 -8.96 16.92 2.28
C VAL A 223 -9.99 17.09 3.40
N SER A 224 -9.93 16.20 4.39
CA SER A 224 -10.80 16.28 5.56
C SER A 224 -10.03 16.93 6.69
N GLU A 225 -10.48 18.11 7.13
CA GLU A 225 -9.85 18.88 8.23
C GLU A 225 -10.12 18.26 9.62
N SER A 226 -10.92 17.20 9.69
CA SER A 226 -11.37 16.61 10.94
C SER A 226 -10.27 15.77 11.60
N ARG A 227 -9.60 16.37 12.59
CA ARG A 227 -8.69 15.68 13.50
C ARG A 227 -9.50 14.96 14.58
N HIS A 228 -9.88 13.71 14.31
CA HIS A 228 -10.48 12.87 15.34
C HIS A 228 -9.40 12.38 16.30
N HIS A 229 -9.25 13.08 17.44
CA HIS A 229 -8.45 12.61 18.57
C HIS A 229 -9.23 11.59 19.40
N ALA A 230 -9.63 10.47 18.77
CA ALA A 230 -10.14 9.35 19.52
C ALA A 230 -8.95 8.49 19.99
N LEU A 231 -8.83 8.31 21.31
CA LEU A 231 -7.95 7.29 21.84
C LEU A 231 -8.52 5.92 21.44
N PRO A 232 -7.72 5.01 20.87
CA PRO A 232 -8.19 3.68 20.53
C PRO A 232 -8.61 2.96 21.82
N PRO A 233 -9.68 2.15 21.79
CA PRO A 233 -10.08 1.35 22.94
C PRO A 233 -8.95 0.45 23.45
N VAL A 234 -8.90 0.28 24.78
CA VAL A 234 -7.86 -0.53 25.44
C VAL A 234 -7.91 -1.97 24.91
N GLY A 235 -6.73 -2.50 24.54
CA GLY A 235 -6.57 -3.88 24.11
C GLY A 235 -6.67 -4.11 22.60
N TYR A 236 -7.07 -3.11 21.81
CA TYR A 236 -7.19 -3.24 20.35
C TYR A 236 -5.86 -3.50 19.65
N GLN A 237 -4.76 -2.88 20.10
CA GLN A 237 -3.42 -3.21 19.60
C GLN A 237 -3.07 -4.68 19.82
N ARG A 238 -3.30 -5.21 21.04
CA ARG A 238 -3.05 -6.63 21.35
C ARG A 238 -3.93 -7.55 20.53
N GLN A 239 -5.18 -7.17 20.29
CA GLN A 239 -6.10 -7.94 19.47
C GLN A 239 -5.62 -7.99 18.01
N TRP A 240 -5.22 -6.84 17.44
CA TRP A 240 -4.64 -6.77 16.10
C TRP A 240 -3.39 -7.65 15.97
N LEU A 241 -2.47 -7.57 16.93
CA LEU A 241 -1.25 -8.39 16.96
C LEU A 241 -1.56 -9.89 16.98
N ARG A 242 -2.57 -10.32 17.76
CA ARG A 242 -3.00 -11.73 17.78
C ARG A 242 -3.53 -12.17 16.42
N THR A 243 -4.36 -11.34 15.78
CA THR A 243 -4.89 -11.64 14.44
C THR A 243 -3.75 -11.77 13.42
N ARG A 244 -2.78 -10.85 13.47
CA ARG A 244 -1.59 -10.85 12.60
C ARG A 244 -0.69 -12.06 12.85
N ALA A 245 -0.33 -12.35 14.10
CA ALA A 245 0.49 -13.51 14.45
C ALA A 245 -0.17 -14.83 14.00
N ALA A 246 -1.49 -14.96 14.17
CA ALA A 246 -2.23 -16.12 13.67
C ALA A 246 -2.20 -16.21 12.14
N ALA A 247 -2.33 -15.10 11.42
CA ALA A 247 -2.27 -15.09 9.97
C ALA A 247 -0.88 -15.43 9.42
N LEU A 248 0.19 -14.84 9.98
CA LEU A 248 1.57 -15.10 9.56
C LEU A 248 1.99 -16.56 9.79
N ARG A 249 1.58 -17.18 10.92
CA ARG A 249 1.85 -18.60 11.19
C ARG A 249 1.18 -19.54 10.19
N HIS A 250 -0.02 -19.20 9.71
CA HIS A 250 -0.75 -20.02 8.74
C HIS A 250 -0.36 -19.73 7.29
N GLY A 251 0.16 -18.53 6.99
CA GLY A 251 0.63 -18.15 5.65
C GLY A 251 1.94 -18.81 5.23
N ASN A 252 2.77 -19.23 6.19
CA ASN A 252 4.10 -19.80 5.95
C ASN A 252 4.18 -21.33 6.14
N SER A 253 3.06 -22.06 6.22
CA SER A 253 3.11 -23.53 6.22
C SER A 253 3.18 -24.01 4.76
N PRO A 254 4.34 -24.52 4.28
CA PRO A 254 4.39 -25.21 3.01
C PRO A 254 3.65 -26.52 3.22
N CYS A 255 2.37 -26.60 2.81
CA CYS A 255 1.58 -27.81 2.64
C CYS A 255 2.12 -29.01 3.44
N ASP A 256 1.81 -29.10 4.73
CA ASP A 256 2.03 -30.35 5.46
C ASP A 256 1.20 -31.44 4.76
N ASP A 257 1.92 -32.39 4.17
CA ASP A 257 1.47 -33.58 3.46
C ASP A 257 0.63 -34.48 4.37
N HIS A 258 -0.64 -34.13 4.56
CA HIS A 258 -1.64 -35.11 5.00
C HIS A 258 -2.94 -34.96 4.21
N ALA A 259 -2.98 -35.72 3.10
CA ALA A 259 -4.14 -36.38 2.52
C ALA A 259 -5.43 -35.54 2.39
N LEU A 260 -5.50 -34.70 1.36
CA LEU A 260 -6.76 -34.20 0.80
C LEU A 260 -6.76 -34.33 -0.74
N PRO A 261 -7.94 -34.54 -1.37
CA PRO A 261 -8.09 -35.11 -2.71
C PRO A 261 -7.62 -34.17 -3.84
N PRO A 262 -7.28 -34.70 -5.04
CA PRO A 262 -6.40 -34.05 -6.01
C PRO A 262 -7.01 -32.88 -6.82
N ASN A 263 -8.11 -32.27 -6.40
CA ASN A 263 -8.89 -31.36 -7.26
C ASN A 263 -9.17 -29.96 -6.71
N MET A 264 -8.40 -29.43 -5.76
CA MET A 264 -8.54 -28.01 -5.36
C MET A 264 -7.21 -27.38 -4.93
N CYS A 265 -6.42 -26.90 -5.90
CA CYS A 265 -5.51 -25.77 -5.66
C CYS A 265 -5.05 -25.11 -6.98
N PRO A 266 -5.82 -24.17 -7.57
CA PRO A 266 -5.43 -23.52 -8.83
C PRO A 266 -4.74 -22.14 -8.68
N SER A 267 -4.54 -21.63 -7.46
CA SER A 267 -4.24 -20.19 -7.30
C SER A 267 -2.75 -19.84 -7.24
N VAL A 268 -1.87 -20.73 -6.76
CA VAL A 268 -0.44 -20.44 -6.60
C VAL A 268 0.40 -20.88 -7.82
N LEU A 269 -0.03 -21.92 -8.54
CA LEU A 269 0.67 -22.43 -9.71
C LEU A 269 0.60 -21.51 -10.94
N ARG A 270 -0.41 -20.64 -11.05
CA ARG A 270 -0.61 -19.79 -12.23
C ARG A 270 0.36 -18.59 -12.33
N VAL A 271 0.87 -18.08 -11.21
CA VAL A 271 1.77 -16.91 -11.23
C VAL A 271 3.17 -17.29 -11.72
N ARG A 272 3.67 -18.47 -11.34
CA ARG A 272 4.95 -19.00 -11.84
C ARG A 272 4.90 -19.35 -13.33
N GLU A 273 3.80 -19.93 -13.82
CA GLU A 273 3.64 -20.23 -15.26
C GLU A 273 3.51 -18.97 -16.13
N LEU A 274 2.84 -17.92 -15.64
CA LEU A 274 2.69 -16.65 -16.37
C LEU A 274 3.99 -15.84 -16.44
N LEU A 275 4.88 -15.97 -15.46
CA LEU A 275 6.21 -15.36 -15.49
C LEU A 275 7.20 -16.17 -16.34
N ALA A 276 7.13 -17.51 -16.31
CA ALA A 276 7.99 -18.36 -17.14
C ALA A 276 7.69 -18.25 -18.64
N ARG A 277 6.42 -18.08 -19.05
CA ARG A 277 6.03 -17.91 -20.46
C ARG A 277 6.35 -16.53 -21.04
N ARG A 278 6.90 -15.60 -20.25
CA ARG A 278 7.25 -14.24 -20.68
C ARG A 278 8.77 -14.02 -20.78
N ALA A 279 9.55 -15.00 -20.32
CA ALA A 279 11.01 -15.02 -20.39
C ALA A 279 11.57 -15.96 -21.49
N ALA A 280 10.69 -16.63 -22.23
CA ALA A 280 10.98 -17.41 -23.44
C ALA A 280 10.35 -16.71 -24.65
#